data_AF-A0A8J7G4N6-F1
#
_entry.id   AF-A0A8J7G4N6-F1
#
_cell.length_a   1.000
_cell.length_b   1.000
_cell.length_c   1.000
_cell.angle_alpha   90.00
_cell.angle_beta   90.00
_cell.angle_gamma   90.00
#
_symmetry.space_group_name_H-M   'P 1'
#
loop_
_entity.id
_entity.type
_entity.pdbx_description
1 polymer ?
#
loop_
_entity_poly.entity_id
_entity_poly.type
_entity_poly.pdbx_seq_one_letter_code
_entity_poly.pdbx_strand_id
1 'polypeptide(L)'
;MKYFPDLKVAVPPVELIDLSALKPLEPLELSKATPESATSEQSATCDLDANQPDQRWLMVEEFLQATPLEPNSRRLYKRELQRFFQWSDRPLAAMTPALLAAYCTWLETTPAPRTGKPLARNSINVAITALKRFFAWLGTTHPRHCATNPTTEIKWLKAEVTPPSPLSTAALACLWGTLPSLGITQYRDTLLVHLLCQGLRVSEIVALNLANWDGAQLWLPATKNQLAKNQPLRSMVLHQASRVALEHYLDWRRQHLPESLQPDSPLVISLHVAHSGKRLSYIGIYQAIERLGQLASQRYRTIVASSAHPSPNDEQTQQQLANLHPDQLRHMHRTL
;
A
#
# COMPACT_ATOMS: atom_id res chain seq x y z
N MET A 1 -27.93 7.87 -6.43
CA MET A 1 -27.97 9.33 -6.10
C MET A 1 -28.77 9.55 -4.82
N LYS A 2 -28.30 9.05 -3.66
CA LYS A 2 -29.04 9.17 -2.37
C LYS A 2 -28.18 9.48 -1.12
N TYR A 3 -26.89 9.82 -1.25
CA TYR A 3 -26.01 10.03 -0.07
C TYR A 3 -25.01 11.19 -0.21
N PHE A 4 -25.45 12.34 -0.74
CA PHE A 4 -24.70 13.59 -0.59
C PHE A 4 -25.65 14.62 0.05
N PRO A 5 -25.51 14.93 1.36
CA PRO A 5 -26.31 15.98 1.97
C PRO A 5 -25.82 17.34 1.49
N ASP A 6 -26.75 18.17 0.98
CA ASP A 6 -26.53 19.58 0.64
C ASP A 6 -26.24 20.39 1.92
N LEU A 7 -24.96 20.52 2.29
CA LEU A 7 -24.53 21.39 3.39
C LEU A 7 -24.12 22.75 2.82
N LYS A 8 -25.06 23.71 2.88
CA LYS A 8 -24.74 25.15 2.82
C LYS A 8 -24.10 25.55 4.15
N VAL A 9 -22.79 25.75 4.20
CA VAL A 9 -22.09 26.24 5.40
C VAL A 9 -21.40 27.56 5.06
N ALA A 10 -21.80 28.62 5.76
CA ALA A 10 -21.09 29.89 5.78
C ALA A 10 -19.78 29.73 6.58
N VAL A 11 -18.67 30.21 6.02
CA VAL A 11 -17.32 30.10 6.60
C VAL A 11 -17.00 31.37 7.40
N PRO A 12 -16.62 31.27 8.69
CA PRO A 12 -16.15 32.43 9.45
C PRO A 12 -14.69 32.79 9.08
N PRO A 13 -14.25 34.04 9.35
CA PRO A 13 -12.88 34.48 9.01
C PRO A 13 -11.85 33.78 9.91
N VAL A 14 -10.72 33.40 9.32
CA VAL A 14 -9.61 32.68 9.99
C VAL A 14 -8.55 33.68 10.45
N GLU A 15 -8.19 33.65 11.73
CA GLU A 15 -7.01 34.34 12.26
C GLU A 15 -5.72 33.58 11.88
N LEU A 16 -4.72 34.31 11.41
CA LEU A 16 -3.40 33.81 11.02
C LEU A 16 -2.59 33.39 12.26
N ILE A 17 -2.26 32.11 12.37
CA ILE A 17 -1.35 31.60 13.43
C ILE A 17 0.07 31.48 12.86
N ASP A 18 1.04 32.02 13.59
CA ASP A 18 2.47 31.99 13.28
C ASP A 18 3.05 30.57 13.43
N LEU A 19 3.53 30.02 12.31
CA LEU A 19 4.06 28.66 12.17
C LEU A 19 5.48 28.48 12.71
N SER A 20 6.13 29.55 13.19
CA SER A 20 7.52 29.51 13.70
C SER A 20 7.67 28.87 15.09
N ALA A 21 6.56 28.63 15.81
CA ALA A 21 6.58 28.19 17.21
C ALA A 21 6.57 26.66 17.44
N LEU A 22 6.54 25.83 16.39
CA LEU A 22 6.48 24.36 16.55
C LEU A 22 7.89 23.76 16.70
N LYS A 23 8.22 23.32 17.92
CA LYS A 23 9.50 22.67 18.25
C LYS A 23 9.65 21.34 17.48
N PRO A 24 10.81 21.06 16.86
CA PRO A 24 11.08 19.79 16.21
C PRO A 24 11.07 18.63 17.22
N LEU A 25 10.46 17.50 16.87
CA LEU A 25 10.54 16.26 17.65
C LEU A 25 11.86 15.55 17.35
N GLU A 26 12.59 15.16 18.39
CA GLU A 26 13.87 14.47 18.28
C GLU A 26 13.70 13.00 17.81
N PRO A 27 14.65 12.44 17.03
CA PRO A 27 14.59 11.05 16.57
C PRO A 27 14.87 10.05 17.70
N LEU A 28 14.10 8.96 17.75
CA LEU A 28 14.35 7.82 18.62
C LEU A 28 15.52 6.97 18.09
N GLU A 29 16.61 6.90 18.86
CA GLU A 29 17.75 6.01 18.64
C GLU A 29 17.37 4.55 18.93
N LEU A 30 17.64 3.64 17.99
CA LEU A 30 17.39 2.20 18.13
C LEU A 30 18.71 1.49 18.53
N SER A 31 18.80 1.03 19.77
CA SER A 31 19.99 0.37 20.34
C SER A 31 20.32 -0.97 19.65
N LYS A 32 21.59 -1.14 19.25
CA LYS A 32 22.17 -2.40 18.77
C LYS A 32 22.39 -3.35 19.95
N ALA A 33 21.88 -4.58 19.86
CA ALA A 33 22.23 -5.66 20.79
C ALA A 33 23.30 -6.57 20.16
N THR A 34 24.36 -6.80 20.93
CA THR A 34 25.46 -7.77 20.68
C THR A 34 25.02 -9.17 21.10
N PRO A 35 25.44 -10.27 20.42
CA PRO A 35 25.25 -11.62 20.94
C PRO A 35 26.50 -12.12 21.68
N GLU A 36 26.30 -12.68 22.88
CA GLU A 36 27.29 -13.47 23.62
C GLU A 36 27.17 -14.97 23.29
N SER A 37 28.33 -15.63 23.34
CA SER A 37 28.72 -17.04 23.15
C SER A 37 27.93 -18.06 24.03
N ALA A 38 27.95 -19.40 23.92
CA ALA A 38 28.77 -20.45 23.29
C ALA A 38 27.86 -21.73 23.20
N THR A 39 28.11 -22.80 22.44
CA THR A 39 29.11 -23.85 22.72
C THR A 39 29.13 -24.86 21.56
N SER A 40 30.31 -25.40 21.29
CA SER A 40 30.73 -26.28 20.20
C SER A 40 30.24 -27.73 20.27
N GLU A 41 29.96 -28.34 19.11
CA GLU A 41 30.35 -29.72 18.79
C GLU A 41 30.82 -29.79 17.32
N GLN A 42 32.03 -30.35 17.13
CA GLN A 42 32.78 -30.41 15.89
C GLN A 42 32.37 -31.64 15.06
N SER A 43 32.32 -31.51 13.72
CA SER A 43 32.99 -32.45 12.79
C SER A 43 32.92 -32.02 11.33
N ALA A 44 34.10 -32.14 10.69
CA ALA A 44 34.40 -32.14 9.26
C ALA A 44 34.36 -30.80 8.48
N THR A 45 35.50 -30.11 8.54
CA THR A 45 35.96 -29.07 7.63
C THR A 45 36.12 -29.61 6.20
N CYS A 46 35.34 -29.07 5.27
CA CYS A 46 35.76 -28.93 3.87
C CYS A 46 35.97 -27.43 3.63
N ASP A 47 37.23 -27.00 3.59
CA ASP A 47 37.61 -25.70 3.05
C ASP A 47 37.19 -25.65 1.58
N LEU A 48 36.13 -24.90 1.29
CA LEU A 48 35.75 -24.49 -0.06
C LEU A 48 35.66 -22.97 -0.07
N ASP A 49 36.65 -22.35 -0.73
CA ASP A 49 36.74 -20.97 -1.20
C ASP A 49 35.61 -20.02 -0.75
N ALA A 50 35.85 -19.25 0.30
CA ALA A 50 34.99 -18.15 0.74
C ALA A 50 34.91 -16.96 -0.25
N ASN A 51 35.48 -17.10 -1.45
CA ASN A 51 35.58 -16.03 -2.45
C ASN A 51 34.97 -16.40 -3.82
N GLN A 52 34.27 -17.53 -3.93
CA GLN A 52 33.50 -17.83 -5.13
C GLN A 52 32.09 -17.22 -5.03
N PRO A 53 31.64 -16.43 -6.03
CA PRO A 53 30.29 -15.90 -6.03
C PRO A 53 29.30 -17.07 -6.01
N ASP A 54 28.31 -17.00 -5.13
CA ASP A 54 27.23 -17.98 -5.05
C ASP A 54 26.60 -18.13 -6.45
N GLN A 55 26.90 -19.24 -7.11
CA GLN A 55 26.43 -19.55 -8.46
C GLN A 55 24.91 -19.47 -8.58
N ARG A 56 24.19 -19.74 -7.48
CA ARG A 56 22.73 -19.64 -7.41
C ARG A 56 22.29 -18.19 -7.57
N TRP A 57 23.01 -17.26 -6.94
CA TRP A 57 22.69 -15.84 -6.99
C TRP A 57 22.99 -15.22 -8.35
N LEU A 58 24.06 -15.63 -9.03
CA LEU A 58 24.34 -15.21 -10.40
C LEU A 58 23.17 -15.56 -11.33
N MET A 59 22.63 -16.77 -11.22
CA MET A 59 21.45 -17.20 -11.99
C MET A 59 20.19 -16.39 -11.64
N VAL A 60 20.04 -15.96 -10.39
CA VAL A 60 18.94 -15.07 -9.98
C VAL A 60 19.08 -13.69 -10.61
N GLU A 61 20.28 -13.13 -10.65
CA GLU A 61 20.51 -11.82 -11.27
C GLU A 61 20.25 -11.85 -12.77
N GLU A 62 20.72 -12.89 -13.45
CA GLU A 62 20.43 -13.12 -14.86
C GLU A 62 18.92 -13.28 -15.10
N PHE A 63 18.22 -14.11 -14.30
CA PHE A 63 16.76 -14.26 -14.37
C PHE A 63 16.04 -12.91 -14.29
N LEU A 64 16.41 -12.08 -13.31
CA LEU A 64 15.79 -10.78 -13.10
C LEU A 64 16.08 -9.84 -14.27
N GLN A 65 17.27 -9.88 -14.87
CA GLN A 65 17.62 -9.07 -16.05
C GLN A 65 16.87 -9.54 -17.31
N ALA A 66 16.85 -10.85 -17.57
CA ALA A 66 16.26 -11.45 -18.76
C ALA A 66 14.72 -11.40 -18.76
N THR A 67 14.09 -11.36 -17.58
CA THR A 67 12.63 -11.37 -17.46
C THR A 67 12.08 -9.93 -17.44
N PRO A 68 11.14 -9.57 -18.33
CA PRO A 68 10.44 -8.29 -18.26
C PRO A 68 9.50 -8.29 -17.05
N LEU A 69 9.98 -7.71 -15.95
CA LEU A 69 9.25 -7.58 -14.69
C LEU A 69 9.03 -6.11 -14.35
N GLU A 70 7.82 -5.79 -13.92
CA GLU A 70 7.51 -4.51 -13.27
C GLU A 70 8.47 -4.26 -12.09
N PRO A 71 8.88 -3.00 -11.82
CA PRO A 71 9.87 -2.69 -10.78
C PRO A 71 9.53 -3.27 -9.40
N ASN A 72 8.25 -3.23 -9.01
CA ASN A 72 7.81 -3.82 -7.75
C ASN A 72 7.87 -5.35 -7.75
N SER A 73 7.47 -6.00 -8.85
CA SER A 73 7.57 -7.45 -9.00
C SER A 73 9.02 -7.93 -8.98
N ARG A 74 9.93 -7.19 -9.63
CA ARG A 74 11.38 -7.45 -9.61
C ARG A 74 11.93 -7.40 -8.18
N ARG A 75 11.66 -6.33 -7.44
CA ARG A 75 12.09 -6.18 -6.04
C ARG A 75 11.53 -7.30 -5.15
N LEU A 76 10.25 -7.63 -5.35
CA LEU A 76 9.57 -8.68 -4.59
C LEU A 76 10.18 -10.06 -4.85
N TYR A 77 10.38 -10.42 -6.13
CA TYR A 77 10.99 -11.70 -6.50
C TYR A 77 12.43 -11.80 -6.01
N LYS A 78 13.23 -10.74 -6.17
CA LYS A 78 14.59 -10.68 -5.62
C LYS A 78 14.62 -11.01 -4.12
N ARG A 79 13.74 -10.37 -3.34
CA ARG A 79 13.62 -10.60 -1.89
C ARG A 79 13.24 -12.04 -1.56
N GLU A 80 12.23 -12.59 -2.22
CA GLU A 80 11.76 -13.95 -1.91
C GLU A 80 12.76 -15.02 -2.33
N LEU A 81 13.43 -14.85 -3.48
CA LEU A 81 14.49 -15.76 -3.92
C LEU A 81 15.71 -15.70 -2.99
N GLN A 82 16.09 -14.48 -2.55
CA GLN A 82 17.14 -14.31 -1.55
C GLN A 82 16.80 -15.03 -0.25
N ARG A 83 15.57 -14.89 0.27
CA ARG A 83 15.13 -15.61 1.47
C ARG A 83 15.24 -17.12 1.29
N PHE A 84 14.82 -17.64 0.13
CA PHE A 84 14.89 -19.08 -0.15
C PHE A 84 16.34 -19.60 -0.18
N PHE A 85 17.25 -18.91 -0.88
CA PHE A 85 18.65 -19.32 -0.98
C PHE A 85 19.47 -19.09 0.30
N GLN A 86 18.99 -18.25 1.21
CA GLN A 86 19.52 -18.16 2.57
C GLN A 86 19.02 -19.30 3.48
N TRP A 87 17.86 -19.88 3.18
CA TRP A 87 17.29 -20.99 3.95
C TRP A 87 17.83 -22.35 3.52
N SER A 88 18.17 -22.51 2.23
CA SER A 88 18.71 -23.76 1.68
C SER A 88 20.11 -23.53 1.13
N ASP A 89 21.08 -24.34 1.54
CA ASP A 89 22.44 -24.38 0.98
C ASP A 89 22.58 -25.38 -0.18
N ARG A 90 21.47 -25.95 -0.66
CA ARG A 90 21.52 -26.93 -1.75
C ARG A 90 21.92 -26.24 -3.08
N PRO A 91 22.69 -26.92 -3.94
CA PRO A 91 22.94 -26.45 -5.30
C PRO A 91 21.67 -26.54 -6.15
N LEU A 92 21.57 -25.75 -7.23
CA LEU A 92 20.38 -25.70 -8.10
C LEU A 92 19.97 -27.08 -8.64
N ALA A 93 20.95 -27.91 -9.00
CA ALA A 93 20.72 -29.25 -9.54
C ALA A 93 20.15 -30.24 -8.50
N ALA A 94 20.30 -29.96 -7.20
CA ALA A 94 19.78 -30.78 -6.11
C ALA A 94 18.43 -30.29 -5.57
N MET A 95 17.80 -29.32 -6.24
CA MET A 95 16.49 -28.83 -5.85
C MET A 95 15.41 -29.86 -6.18
N THR A 96 14.63 -30.26 -5.18
CA THR A 96 13.57 -31.27 -5.32
C THR A 96 12.22 -30.72 -4.86
N PRO A 97 11.09 -31.25 -5.38
CA PRO A 97 9.76 -30.87 -4.90
C PRO A 97 9.61 -30.99 -3.39
N ALA A 98 10.17 -32.04 -2.78
CA ALA A 98 10.16 -32.26 -1.33
C ALA A 98 10.88 -31.13 -0.55
N LEU A 99 12.03 -30.64 -1.05
CA LEU A 99 12.74 -29.53 -0.43
C LEU A 99 11.92 -28.24 -0.46
N LEU A 100 11.26 -27.95 -1.59
CA LEU A 100 10.45 -26.75 -1.70
C LEU A 100 9.14 -26.86 -0.90
N ALA A 101 8.59 -28.06 -0.74
CA ALA A 101 7.49 -28.31 0.19
C ALA A 101 7.92 -28.04 1.64
N ALA A 102 9.10 -28.52 2.05
CA ALA A 102 9.68 -28.23 3.36
C ALA A 102 9.89 -26.72 3.58
N TYR A 103 10.33 -25.99 2.55
CA TYR A 103 10.41 -24.52 2.61
C TYR A 103 9.04 -23.86 2.82
N CYS A 104 8.01 -24.32 2.12
CA CYS A 104 6.66 -23.79 2.32
C CYS A 104 6.16 -24.05 3.74
N THR A 105 6.36 -25.25 4.28
CA THR A 105 6.05 -25.58 5.68
C THR A 105 6.83 -24.71 6.66
N TRP A 106 8.10 -24.43 6.37
CA TRP A 106 8.91 -23.52 7.18
C TRP A 106 8.34 -22.08 7.17
N LEU A 107 7.88 -21.57 6.03
CA LEU A 107 7.24 -20.24 5.95
C LEU A 107 5.90 -20.17 6.72
N GLU A 108 5.16 -21.27 6.80
CA GLU A 108 3.88 -21.37 7.51
C GLU A 108 4.05 -21.46 9.04
N THR A 109 5.18 -21.97 9.51
CA THR A 109 5.41 -22.26 10.93
C THR A 109 6.37 -21.28 11.59
N THR A 110 7.32 -20.73 10.84
CA THR A 110 8.38 -19.88 11.39
C THR A 110 7.90 -18.44 11.54
N PRO A 111 7.97 -17.87 12.76
CA PRO A 111 7.65 -16.47 12.97
C PRO A 111 8.56 -15.55 12.16
N ALA A 112 7.96 -14.58 11.46
CA ALA A 112 8.75 -13.56 10.79
C ALA A 112 9.38 -12.60 11.82
N PRO A 113 10.68 -12.25 11.70
CA PRO A 113 11.39 -11.44 12.70
C PRO A 113 10.71 -10.11 13.03
N ARG A 114 10.03 -9.50 12.05
CA ARG A 114 9.36 -8.21 12.19
C ARG A 114 8.03 -8.29 12.96
N THR A 115 7.30 -9.39 12.85
CA THR A 115 5.92 -9.49 13.35
C THR A 115 5.77 -10.47 14.51
N GLY A 116 6.76 -11.32 14.76
CA GLY A 116 6.66 -12.41 15.74
C GLY A 116 5.57 -13.43 15.40
N LYS A 117 5.03 -13.38 14.17
CA LYS A 117 3.94 -14.22 13.67
C LYS A 117 4.35 -14.86 12.35
N PRO A 118 3.88 -16.09 12.03
CA PRO A 118 4.09 -16.68 10.73
C PRO A 118 3.55 -15.83 9.58
N LEU A 119 4.04 -16.07 8.37
CA LEU A 119 3.62 -15.31 7.20
C LEU A 119 2.17 -15.61 6.82
N ALA A 120 1.43 -14.57 6.43
CA ALA A 120 0.09 -14.76 5.88
C ALA A 120 0.16 -15.56 4.56
N ARG A 121 -0.85 -16.40 4.29
CA ARG A 121 -0.92 -17.26 3.08
C ARG A 121 -0.68 -16.51 1.77
N ASN A 122 -1.16 -15.28 1.64
CA ASN A 122 -0.89 -14.43 0.47
C ASN A 122 0.59 -14.08 0.30
N SER A 123 1.31 -13.85 1.41
CA SER A 123 2.75 -13.60 1.38
C SER A 123 3.53 -14.86 0.99
N ILE A 124 3.08 -16.02 1.45
CA ILE A 124 3.67 -17.31 1.05
C ILE A 124 3.42 -17.57 -0.44
N ASN A 125 2.22 -17.28 -0.95
CA ASN A 125 1.91 -17.39 -2.37
C ASN A 125 2.77 -16.48 -3.26
N VAL A 126 3.20 -15.33 -2.75
CA VAL A 126 4.18 -14.48 -3.44
C VAL A 126 5.53 -15.19 -3.53
N ALA A 127 6.01 -15.81 -2.45
CA ALA A 127 7.24 -16.59 -2.46
C ALA A 127 7.15 -17.79 -3.44
N ILE A 128 6.05 -18.55 -3.39
CA ILE A 128 5.78 -19.66 -4.32
C ILE A 128 5.79 -19.16 -5.77
N THR A 129 5.19 -18.00 -6.03
CA THR A 129 5.16 -17.42 -7.37
C THR A 129 6.56 -17.04 -7.86
N ALA A 130 7.39 -16.44 -7.00
CA ALA A 130 8.77 -16.11 -7.35
C ALA A 130 9.58 -17.38 -7.67
N LEU A 131 9.46 -18.43 -6.85
CA LEU A 131 10.11 -19.71 -7.07
C LEU A 131 9.67 -20.37 -8.38
N LYS A 132 8.35 -20.48 -8.61
CA LYS A 132 7.80 -21.04 -9.85
C LYS A 132 8.31 -20.32 -11.09
N ARG A 133 8.35 -18.99 -11.05
CA ARG A 133 8.84 -18.16 -12.17
C ARG A 133 10.33 -18.37 -12.41
N PHE A 134 11.14 -18.37 -11.34
CA PHE A 134 12.57 -18.57 -11.43
C PHE A 134 12.92 -19.97 -11.97
N PHE A 135 12.38 -21.04 -11.38
CA PHE A 135 12.71 -22.41 -11.80
C PHE A 135 12.13 -22.77 -13.18
N ALA A 136 11.01 -22.17 -13.60
CA ALA A 136 10.52 -22.31 -14.97
C ALA A 136 11.47 -21.64 -15.99
N TRP A 137 12.00 -20.45 -15.67
CA TRP A 137 13.02 -19.79 -16.49
C TRP A 137 14.32 -20.58 -16.50
N LEU A 138 14.77 -21.05 -15.33
CA LEU A 138 16.02 -21.79 -15.17
C LEU A 138 16.00 -23.12 -15.94
N GLY A 139 14.90 -23.87 -15.87
CA GLY A 139 14.78 -25.12 -16.63
C GLY A 139 14.74 -24.91 -18.14
N THR A 140 14.20 -23.78 -18.60
CA THR A 140 14.16 -23.42 -20.03
C THR A 140 15.54 -22.94 -20.53
N THR A 141 16.19 -22.07 -19.77
CA THR A 141 17.40 -21.34 -20.21
C THR A 141 18.69 -22.08 -19.87
N HIS A 142 18.69 -22.80 -18.74
CA HIS A 142 19.84 -23.47 -18.17
C HIS A 142 19.55 -24.95 -17.79
N PRO A 143 19.20 -25.83 -18.76
CA PRO A 143 18.80 -27.21 -18.46
C PRO A 143 19.84 -28.03 -17.69
N ARG A 144 21.13 -27.70 -17.82
CA ARG A 144 22.23 -28.34 -17.07
C ARG A 144 22.14 -28.11 -15.56
N HIS A 145 21.59 -26.96 -15.16
CA HIS A 145 21.43 -26.58 -13.75
C HIS A 145 20.07 -27.01 -13.18
N CYS A 146 19.07 -27.24 -14.03
CA CYS A 146 17.73 -27.62 -13.62
C CYS A 146 17.02 -28.41 -14.74
N ALA A 147 17.30 -29.71 -14.84
CA ALA A 147 16.70 -30.55 -15.89
C ALA A 147 15.19 -30.70 -15.73
N THR A 148 14.72 -30.81 -14.49
CA THR A 148 13.30 -30.90 -14.15
C THR A 148 12.93 -29.77 -13.21
N ASN A 149 11.87 -29.03 -13.53
CA ASN A 149 11.41 -27.93 -12.68
C ASN A 149 10.91 -28.48 -11.32
N PRO A 150 11.54 -28.15 -10.18
CA PRO A 150 11.18 -28.69 -8.87
C PRO A 150 9.90 -28.08 -8.28
N THR A 151 9.30 -27.08 -8.96
CA THR A 151 8.09 -26.38 -8.49
C THR A 151 6.79 -26.95 -9.02
N THR A 152 6.85 -28.02 -9.82
CA THR A 152 5.70 -28.65 -10.50
C THR A 152 4.64 -29.13 -9.52
N GLU A 153 5.04 -29.69 -8.38
CA GLU A 153 4.12 -30.25 -7.38
C GLU A 153 3.62 -29.22 -6.35
N ILE A 154 4.25 -28.03 -6.30
CA ILE A 154 3.90 -27.01 -5.30
C ILE A 154 2.58 -26.34 -5.70
N LYS A 155 1.61 -26.36 -4.80
CA LYS A 155 0.33 -25.68 -4.97
C LYS A 155 0.34 -24.34 -4.26
N TRP A 156 -0.35 -23.36 -4.82
CA TRP A 156 -0.66 -22.14 -4.08
C TRP A 156 -1.56 -22.48 -2.90
N LEU A 157 -1.33 -21.81 -1.78
CA LEU A 157 -2.15 -21.92 -0.60
C LEU A 157 -3.48 -21.22 -0.83
N LYS A 158 -4.57 -21.87 -0.42
CA LYS A 158 -5.90 -21.25 -0.43
C LYS A 158 -5.93 -20.16 0.63
N ALA A 159 -5.79 -18.90 0.20
CA ALA A 159 -5.96 -17.76 1.09
C ALA A 159 -7.45 -17.53 1.33
N GLU A 160 -7.82 -17.35 2.60
CA GLU A 160 -9.14 -16.83 2.94
C GLU A 160 -9.21 -15.39 2.47
N VAL A 161 -10.18 -15.11 1.60
CA VAL A 161 -10.45 -13.74 1.16
C VAL A 161 -11.39 -13.15 2.20
N THR A 162 -10.86 -12.42 3.17
CA THR A 162 -11.69 -11.60 4.05
C THR A 162 -12.25 -10.47 3.18
N PRO A 163 -13.58 -10.39 2.98
CA PRO A 163 -14.14 -9.27 2.25
C PRO A 163 -13.83 -7.98 3.03
N PRO A 164 -13.50 -6.88 2.34
CA PRO A 164 -13.32 -5.60 2.99
C PRO A 164 -14.65 -5.23 3.68
N SER A 165 -14.59 -5.02 4.99
CA SER A 165 -15.76 -4.61 5.76
C SER A 165 -16.11 -3.16 5.36
N PRO A 166 -17.29 -2.93 4.75
CA PRO A 166 -17.70 -1.57 4.41
C PRO A 166 -17.91 -0.76 5.69
N LEU A 167 -17.67 0.55 5.60
CA LEU A 167 -17.95 1.46 6.71
C LEU A 167 -19.46 1.51 6.96
N SER A 168 -19.86 1.55 8.23
CA SER A 168 -21.24 1.80 8.59
C SER A 168 -21.68 3.19 8.14
N THR A 169 -22.98 3.40 7.93
CA THR A 169 -23.52 4.73 7.59
C THR A 169 -23.16 5.78 8.66
N ALA A 170 -23.15 5.38 9.94
CA ALA A 170 -22.73 6.24 11.05
C ALA A 170 -21.24 6.61 10.97
N ALA A 171 -20.36 5.65 10.67
CA ALA A 171 -18.94 5.93 10.45
C ALA A 171 -18.75 6.89 9.28
N LEU A 172 -19.42 6.64 8.15
CA LEU A 172 -19.31 7.49 6.97
C LEU A 172 -19.81 8.91 7.23
N ALA A 173 -20.96 9.06 7.89
CA ALA A 173 -21.50 10.38 8.27
C ALA A 173 -20.55 11.13 9.22
N CYS A 174 -19.96 10.43 10.19
CA CYS A 174 -18.99 11.03 11.11
C CYS A 174 -17.72 11.48 10.38
N LEU A 175 -17.22 10.67 9.44
CA LEU A 175 -16.07 10.99 8.61
C LEU A 175 -16.32 12.26 7.78
N TRP A 176 -17.44 12.34 7.06
CA TRP A 176 -17.81 13.55 6.32
C TRP A 176 -17.97 14.78 7.23
N GLY A 177 -18.56 14.61 8.41
CA GLY A 177 -18.69 15.69 9.40
C GLY A 177 -17.36 16.13 10.02
N THR A 178 -16.29 15.35 9.88
CA THR A 178 -14.96 15.67 10.42
C THR A 178 -14.11 16.46 9.43
N LEU A 179 -14.29 16.29 8.13
CA LEU A 179 -13.50 16.96 7.09
C LEU A 179 -13.39 18.49 7.24
N PRO A 180 -14.46 19.24 7.58
CA PRO A 180 -14.37 20.70 7.75
C PRO A 180 -13.45 21.14 8.89
N SER A 181 -13.16 20.26 9.85
CA SER A 181 -12.27 20.55 11.00
C SER A 181 -10.78 20.31 10.72
N LEU A 182 -10.41 19.91 9.50
CA LEU A 182 -9.01 19.60 9.14
C LEU A 182 -8.14 20.84 8.83
N GLY A 183 -8.70 22.05 8.97
CA GLY A 183 -7.98 23.29 8.69
C GLY A 183 -7.46 23.31 7.24
N ILE A 184 -6.17 23.54 7.05
CA ILE A 184 -5.57 23.69 5.72
C ILE A 184 -5.66 22.43 4.84
N THR A 185 -5.69 21.22 5.43
CA THR A 185 -5.74 19.99 4.64
C THR A 185 -7.15 19.58 4.21
N GLN A 186 -8.18 20.30 4.67
CA GLN A 186 -9.59 19.93 4.44
C GLN A 186 -9.91 19.72 2.96
N TYR A 187 -9.43 20.59 2.08
CA TYR A 187 -9.75 20.53 0.64
C TYR A 187 -9.14 19.31 -0.02
N ARG A 188 -7.85 19.04 0.29
CA ARG A 188 -7.12 17.88 -0.20
C ARG A 188 -7.75 16.59 0.31
N ASP A 189 -8.02 16.53 1.60
CA ASP A 189 -8.49 15.29 2.25
C ASP A 189 -9.95 15.01 1.87
N THR A 190 -10.77 16.04 1.67
CA THR A 190 -12.12 15.91 1.09
C THR A 190 -12.05 15.31 -0.31
N LEU A 191 -11.20 15.84 -1.19
CA LEU A 191 -10.97 15.28 -2.52
C LEU A 191 -10.51 13.81 -2.44
N LEU A 192 -9.56 13.47 -1.56
CA LEU A 192 -9.09 12.11 -1.38
C LEU A 192 -10.22 11.15 -1.01
N VAL A 193 -11.09 11.53 -0.07
CA VAL A 193 -12.25 10.72 0.33
C VAL A 193 -13.20 10.52 -0.87
N HIS A 194 -13.50 11.57 -1.63
CA HIS A 194 -14.33 11.45 -2.84
C HIS A 194 -13.75 10.49 -3.88
N LEU A 195 -12.47 10.62 -4.20
CA LEU A 195 -11.79 9.76 -5.17
C LEU A 195 -11.75 8.31 -4.70
N LEU A 196 -11.39 8.07 -3.43
CA LEU A 196 -11.39 6.73 -2.87
C LEU A 196 -12.80 6.13 -2.89
N CYS A 197 -13.81 6.84 -2.37
CA CYS A 197 -15.20 6.37 -2.38
C CYS A 197 -15.76 6.07 -3.79
N GLN A 198 -15.21 6.69 -4.84
CA GLN A 198 -15.57 6.40 -6.23
C GLN A 198 -14.78 5.22 -6.84
N GLY A 199 -13.82 4.65 -6.10
CA GLY A 199 -13.18 3.38 -6.42
C GLY A 199 -11.74 3.49 -6.94
N LEU A 200 -11.16 4.70 -7.01
CA LEU A 200 -9.75 4.84 -7.40
C LEU A 200 -8.84 4.13 -6.39
N ARG A 201 -7.79 3.48 -6.91
CA ARG A 201 -6.69 2.99 -6.08
C ARG A 201 -5.79 4.15 -5.69
N VAL A 202 -5.18 4.05 -4.51
CA VAL A 202 -4.16 5.01 -4.06
C VAL A 202 -3.07 5.21 -5.11
N SER A 203 -2.58 4.14 -5.74
CA SER A 203 -1.58 4.22 -6.81
C SER A 203 -2.05 5.00 -8.03
N GLU A 204 -3.34 4.93 -8.36
CA GLU A 204 -3.93 5.69 -9.47
C GLU A 204 -4.01 7.17 -9.10
N ILE A 205 -4.42 7.50 -7.86
CA ILE A 205 -4.45 8.88 -7.36
C ILE A 205 -3.04 9.50 -7.36
N VAL A 206 -2.04 8.75 -6.87
CA VAL A 206 -0.64 9.22 -6.86
C VAL A 206 -0.14 9.51 -8.27
N ALA A 207 -0.59 8.78 -9.29
CA ALA A 207 -0.12 8.96 -10.67
C ALA A 207 -0.76 10.15 -11.41
N LEU A 208 -1.81 10.76 -10.85
CA LEU A 208 -2.55 11.84 -11.53
C LEU A 208 -1.76 13.15 -11.60
N ASN A 209 -1.80 13.75 -12.77
CA ASN A 209 -1.41 15.13 -13.06
C ASN A 209 -2.65 15.98 -13.36
N LEU A 210 -2.49 17.30 -13.42
CA LEU A 210 -3.57 18.21 -13.80
C LEU A 210 -4.09 17.94 -15.22
N ALA A 211 -3.23 17.56 -16.16
CA ALA A 211 -3.61 17.18 -17.52
C ALA A 211 -4.53 15.96 -17.59
N ASN A 212 -4.62 15.16 -16.52
CA ASN A 212 -5.52 14.02 -16.47
C ASN A 212 -6.97 14.41 -16.17
N TRP A 213 -7.26 15.67 -15.88
CA TRP A 213 -8.59 16.19 -15.58
C TRP A 213 -9.07 17.14 -16.69
N ASP A 214 -10.24 16.87 -17.25
CA ASP A 214 -10.82 17.67 -18.35
C ASP A 214 -12.07 18.50 -17.96
N GLY A 215 -12.38 18.56 -16.67
CA GLY A 215 -13.61 19.22 -16.16
C GLY A 215 -14.80 18.27 -15.96
N ALA A 216 -14.74 17.03 -16.49
CA ALA A 216 -15.80 16.05 -16.30
C ALA A 216 -15.31 14.67 -15.85
N GLN A 217 -14.18 14.21 -16.39
CA GLN A 217 -13.64 12.86 -16.17
C GLN A 217 -12.13 12.88 -15.90
N LEU A 218 -11.67 11.82 -15.25
CA LEU A 218 -10.25 11.55 -15.06
C LEU A 218 -9.75 10.52 -16.08
N TRP A 219 -8.61 10.84 -16.68
CA TRP A 219 -7.86 9.95 -17.57
C TRP A 219 -6.80 9.19 -16.76
N LEU A 220 -7.06 7.92 -16.49
CA LEU A 220 -6.23 7.07 -15.64
C LEU A 220 -5.36 6.12 -16.48
N PRO A 221 -4.20 5.67 -15.96
CA PRO A 221 -3.46 4.56 -16.55
C PRO A 221 -4.36 3.34 -16.74
N ALA A 222 -4.20 2.67 -17.88
CA ALA A 222 -4.97 1.48 -18.19
C ALA A 222 -4.66 0.32 -17.23
N THR A 223 -5.65 -0.53 -17.03
CA THR A 223 -5.47 -1.80 -16.32
C THR A 223 -4.72 -2.82 -17.19
N LYS A 224 -4.14 -3.87 -16.59
CA LYS A 224 -3.45 -4.95 -17.34
C LYS A 224 -4.29 -5.52 -18.49
N ASN A 225 -5.59 -5.69 -18.28
CA ASN A 225 -6.52 -6.22 -19.29
C ASN A 225 -6.75 -5.22 -20.44
N GLN A 226 -6.61 -3.92 -20.19
CA GLN A 226 -6.75 -2.87 -21.21
C GLN A 226 -5.43 -2.64 -21.95
N LEU A 227 -4.29 -2.75 -21.28
CA LEU A 227 -2.97 -2.78 -21.92
C LEU A 227 -2.87 -3.93 -22.92
N ALA A 228 -3.41 -5.12 -22.58
CA ALA A 228 -3.52 -6.25 -23.51
C ALA A 228 -4.37 -5.96 -24.76
N LYS A 229 -5.19 -4.88 -24.73
CA LYS A 229 -6.01 -4.40 -25.84
C LYS A 229 -5.43 -3.12 -26.49
N ASN A 230 -4.16 -2.79 -26.23
CA ASN A 230 -3.49 -1.58 -26.71
C ASN A 230 -4.21 -0.26 -26.35
N GLN A 231 -4.94 -0.24 -25.23
CA GLN A 231 -5.55 0.96 -24.69
C GLN A 231 -4.71 1.44 -23.51
N PRO A 232 -3.90 2.51 -23.64
CA PRO A 232 -2.96 2.94 -22.60
C PRO A 232 -3.63 3.73 -21.46
N LEU A 233 -4.81 4.29 -21.72
CA LEU A 233 -5.59 5.07 -20.77
C LEU A 233 -7.03 4.54 -20.68
N ARG A 234 -7.66 4.79 -19.53
CA ARG A 234 -9.09 4.61 -19.31
C ARG A 234 -9.70 5.90 -18.78
N SER A 235 -10.87 6.26 -19.28
CA SER A 235 -11.65 7.36 -18.70
C SER A 235 -12.45 6.88 -17.49
N MET A 236 -12.70 7.81 -16.58
CA MET A 236 -13.58 7.60 -15.44
C MET A 236 -14.31 8.92 -15.13
N VAL A 237 -15.61 8.94 -15.41
CA VAL A 237 -16.48 10.09 -15.17
C VAL A 237 -16.64 10.30 -13.68
N LEU A 238 -16.39 11.51 -13.18
CA LEU A 238 -16.57 11.85 -11.77
C LEU A 238 -18.03 12.16 -11.44
N HIS A 239 -18.51 11.72 -10.27
CA HIS A 239 -19.80 12.16 -9.76
C HIS A 239 -19.79 13.67 -9.47
N GLN A 240 -20.96 14.32 -9.50
CA GLN A 240 -21.07 15.77 -9.27
C GLN A 240 -20.34 16.23 -8.01
N ALA A 241 -20.55 15.54 -6.88
CA ALA A 241 -19.90 15.90 -5.62
C ALA A 241 -18.36 15.76 -5.68
N SER A 242 -17.85 14.72 -6.37
CA SER A 242 -16.42 14.54 -6.59
C SER A 242 -15.82 15.65 -7.47
N ARG A 243 -16.57 16.13 -8.48
CA ARG A 243 -16.16 17.26 -9.32
C ARG A 243 -16.07 18.55 -8.53
N VAL A 244 -17.11 18.85 -7.74
CA VAL A 244 -17.13 20.03 -6.86
C VAL A 244 -15.97 19.99 -5.86
N ALA A 245 -15.72 18.83 -5.23
CA ALA A 245 -14.60 18.68 -4.31
C ALA A 245 -13.23 18.90 -4.99
N LEU A 246 -13.07 18.42 -6.22
CA LEU A 246 -11.86 18.63 -7.02
C LEU A 246 -11.69 20.10 -7.38
N GLU A 247 -12.73 20.77 -7.86
CA GLU A 247 -12.72 22.20 -8.20
C GLU A 247 -12.39 23.06 -6.98
N HIS A 248 -13.05 22.83 -5.83
CA HIS A 248 -12.75 23.54 -4.58
C HIS A 248 -11.29 23.36 -4.15
N TYR A 249 -10.74 22.16 -4.31
CA TYR A 249 -9.33 21.91 -4.02
C TYR A 249 -8.40 22.64 -5.00
N LEU A 250 -8.71 22.68 -6.29
CA LEU A 250 -7.94 23.43 -7.27
C LEU A 250 -8.02 24.95 -7.06
N ASP A 251 -9.20 25.47 -6.70
CA ASP A 251 -9.39 26.87 -6.33
C ASP A 251 -8.53 27.23 -5.11
N TRP A 252 -8.58 26.40 -4.07
CA TRP A 252 -7.76 26.57 -2.89
C TRP A 252 -6.26 26.58 -3.25
N ARG A 253 -5.80 25.64 -4.10
CA ARG A 253 -4.40 25.62 -4.58
C ARG A 253 -4.02 26.90 -5.31
N ARG A 254 -4.88 27.42 -6.21
CA ARG A 254 -4.63 28.66 -6.97
C ARG A 254 -4.49 29.88 -6.06
N GLN A 255 -5.20 29.91 -4.95
CA GLN A 255 -5.20 31.03 -4.01
C GLN A 255 -4.02 30.99 -3.02
N HIS A 256 -3.58 29.80 -2.62
CA HIS A 256 -2.68 29.64 -1.46
C HIS A 256 -1.29 29.14 -1.82
N LEU A 257 -1.05 28.70 -3.05
CA LEU A 257 0.26 28.19 -3.48
C LEU A 257 0.86 29.09 -4.55
N PRO A 258 2.18 29.38 -4.45
CA PRO A 258 2.88 30.23 -5.41
C PRO A 258 3.13 29.52 -6.75
N GLU A 259 2.92 28.20 -6.81
CA GLU A 259 3.18 27.38 -8.00
C GLU A 259 2.08 27.57 -9.05
N SER A 260 2.50 27.84 -10.28
CA SER A 260 1.60 27.84 -11.43
C SER A 260 1.09 26.43 -11.71
N LEU A 261 -0.24 26.27 -11.84
CA LEU A 261 -0.87 25.00 -12.15
C LEU A 261 -0.58 24.57 -13.59
N GLN A 262 0.56 23.92 -13.82
CA GLN A 262 0.97 23.41 -15.13
C GLN A 262 0.35 22.02 -15.41
N PRO A 263 0.09 21.66 -16.67
CA PRO A 263 -0.55 20.38 -17.00
C PRO A 263 0.16 19.14 -16.45
N ASP A 264 1.50 19.15 -16.37
CA ASP A 264 2.33 18.07 -15.85
C ASP A 264 2.45 18.07 -14.30
N SER A 265 1.97 19.12 -13.65
CA SER A 265 1.98 19.22 -12.19
C SER A 265 1.13 18.12 -11.57
N PRO A 266 1.54 17.56 -10.41
CA PRO A 266 0.74 16.56 -9.69
C PRO A 266 -0.64 17.13 -9.34
N LEU A 267 -1.69 16.33 -9.57
CA LEU A 267 -3.06 16.71 -9.18
C LEU A 267 -3.14 16.87 -7.66
N VAL A 268 -2.73 15.82 -6.93
CA VAL A 268 -2.74 15.82 -5.46
C VAL A 268 -1.32 16.04 -4.91
N ILE A 269 -1.17 17.03 -4.04
CA ILE A 269 0.11 17.41 -3.46
C ILE A 269 0.18 17.21 -1.94
N SER A 270 1.41 17.09 -1.45
CA SER A 270 1.71 17.14 -0.04
C SER A 270 1.63 18.58 0.47
N LEU A 271 1.05 18.72 1.65
CA LEU A 271 1.01 19.98 2.43
C LEU A 271 1.89 19.88 3.68
N HIS A 272 2.72 18.84 3.78
CA HIS A 272 3.68 18.67 4.85
C HIS A 272 4.85 19.63 4.65
N VAL A 273 5.33 20.26 5.73
CA VAL A 273 6.38 21.30 5.71
C VAL A 273 7.60 20.91 4.87
N ALA A 274 8.12 19.69 5.04
CA ALA A 274 9.31 19.21 4.33
C ALA A 274 9.10 18.90 2.83
N HIS A 275 7.86 18.71 2.39
CA HIS A 275 7.52 18.22 1.05
C HIS A 275 6.39 19.03 0.41
N SER A 276 6.14 20.25 0.89
CA SER A 276 5.02 21.07 0.44
C SER A 276 5.10 21.31 -1.07
N GLY A 277 3.96 21.23 -1.76
CA GLY A 277 3.87 21.38 -3.22
C GLY A 277 4.29 20.15 -4.04
N LYS A 278 5.05 19.21 -3.45
CA LYS A 278 5.44 17.98 -4.15
C LYS A 278 4.26 17.01 -4.26
N ARG A 279 4.31 16.08 -5.22
CA ARG A 279 3.33 14.99 -5.37
C ARG A 279 3.08 14.29 -4.03
N LEU A 280 1.81 14.11 -3.68
CA LEU A 280 1.44 13.34 -2.50
C LEU A 280 1.84 11.88 -2.71
N SER A 281 2.62 11.34 -1.77
CA SER A 281 3.10 9.96 -1.87
C SER A 281 2.01 8.96 -1.52
N TYR A 282 2.22 7.70 -1.90
CA TYR A 282 1.36 6.58 -1.49
C TYR A 282 1.18 6.53 0.03
N ILE A 283 2.29 6.63 0.77
CA ILE A 283 2.30 6.63 2.23
C ILE A 283 1.61 7.90 2.77
N GLY A 284 1.77 9.04 2.11
CA GLY A 284 1.11 10.29 2.49
C GLY A 284 -0.41 10.21 2.43
N ILE A 285 -0.97 9.52 1.42
CA ILE A 285 -2.42 9.27 1.35
C ILE A 285 -2.87 8.38 2.51
N TYR A 286 -2.12 7.31 2.83
CA TYR A 286 -2.43 6.44 3.97
C TYR A 286 -2.46 7.23 5.27
N GLN A 287 -1.41 8.00 5.55
CA GLN A 287 -1.30 8.83 6.75
C GLN A 287 -2.43 9.86 6.84
N ALA A 288 -2.82 10.47 5.71
CA ALA A 288 -3.93 11.43 5.68
C ALA A 288 -5.27 10.76 6.06
N ILE A 289 -5.55 9.58 5.49
CA ILE A 289 -6.79 8.84 5.77
C ILE A 289 -6.80 8.26 7.18
N GLU A 290 -5.69 7.70 7.67
CA GLU A 290 -5.57 7.21 9.04
C GLU A 290 -5.78 8.33 10.05
N ARG A 291 -5.17 9.51 9.83
CA ARG A 291 -5.36 10.70 10.67
C ARG A 291 -6.83 11.16 10.67
N LEU A 292 -7.48 11.21 9.51
CA LEU A 292 -8.90 11.53 9.40
C LEU A 292 -9.75 10.53 10.20
N GLY A 293 -9.44 9.23 10.10
CA GLY A 293 -10.11 8.17 10.86
C GLY A 293 -9.99 8.35 12.37
N GLN A 294 -8.79 8.66 12.87
CA GLN A 294 -8.55 8.94 14.28
C GLN A 294 -9.36 10.14 14.79
N LEU A 295 -9.38 11.24 14.03
CA LEU A 295 -10.16 12.44 14.37
C LEU A 295 -11.66 12.16 14.35
N ALA A 296 -12.14 11.42 13.34
CA ALA A 296 -13.53 11.03 13.25
C ALA A 296 -13.93 10.08 14.40
N SER A 297 -13.04 9.17 14.79
CA SER A 297 -13.26 8.28 15.95
C SER A 297 -13.38 9.07 17.26
N GLN A 298 -12.53 10.08 17.46
CA GLN A 298 -12.62 10.98 18.61
C GLN A 298 -13.94 11.77 18.62
N ARG A 299 -14.31 12.37 17.47
CA ARG A 299 -15.58 13.07 17.30
C ARG A 299 -16.77 12.14 17.59
N TYR A 300 -16.74 10.92 17.08
CA TYR A 300 -17.80 9.93 17.29
C TYR A 300 -17.96 9.59 18.78
N ARG A 301 -16.85 9.39 19.49
CA ARG A 301 -16.85 9.14 20.94
C ARG A 301 -17.53 10.28 21.70
N THR A 302 -17.25 11.54 21.35
CA THR A 302 -17.91 12.70 21.97
C THR A 302 -19.41 12.72 21.70
N ILE A 303 -19.84 12.38 20.48
CA ILE A 303 -21.26 12.28 20.11
C ILE A 303 -21.96 11.20 20.93
N VAL A 304 -21.37 9.99 21.01
CA VAL A 304 -21.94 8.87 21.77
C VAL A 304 -22.00 9.18 23.27
N ALA A 305 -20.95 9.78 23.84
CA ALA A 305 -20.93 10.17 25.25
C ALA A 305 -22.00 11.21 25.60
N SER A 306 -22.45 11.99 24.61
CA SER A 306 -23.52 12.99 24.75
C SER A 306 -24.90 12.45 24.38
N SER A 307 -25.00 11.21 23.88
CA SER A 307 -26.26 10.59 23.47
C SER A 307 -26.99 9.99 24.66
N ALA A 308 -28.30 10.24 24.77
CA ALA A 308 -29.15 9.62 25.78
C ALA A 308 -29.38 8.11 25.54
N HIS A 309 -29.15 7.65 24.30
CA HIS A 309 -29.40 6.26 23.88
C HIS A 309 -28.20 5.73 23.09
N PRO A 310 -27.25 5.03 23.75
CA PRO A 310 -26.13 4.38 23.06
C PRO A 310 -26.64 3.21 22.20
N SER A 311 -26.09 3.08 21.00
CA SER A 311 -26.36 1.98 20.07
C SER A 311 -25.44 0.81 20.37
N PRO A 312 -25.92 -0.45 20.25
CA PRO A 312 -25.05 -1.63 20.42
C PRO A 312 -23.91 -1.69 19.39
N ASN A 313 -24.01 -0.93 18.28
CA ASN A 313 -23.00 -0.89 17.22
C ASN A 313 -21.99 0.26 17.37
N ASP A 314 -22.05 1.05 18.46
CA ASP A 314 -21.19 2.22 18.65
C ASP A 314 -19.71 1.85 18.78
N GLU A 315 -19.40 0.79 19.53
CA GLU A 315 -18.02 0.30 19.69
C GLU A 315 -17.45 -0.16 18.35
N GLN A 316 -18.23 -0.90 17.56
CA GLN A 316 -17.84 -1.33 16.22
C GLN A 316 -17.61 -0.13 15.29
N THR A 317 -18.49 0.87 15.32
CA THR A 317 -18.36 2.08 14.51
C THR A 317 -17.11 2.88 14.89
N GLN A 318 -16.84 3.02 16.19
CA GLN A 318 -15.63 3.67 16.69
C GLN A 318 -14.37 2.93 16.25
N GLN A 319 -14.37 1.59 16.28
CA GLN A 319 -13.26 0.75 15.84
C GLN A 319 -13.04 0.80 14.33
N GLN A 320 -14.12 0.89 13.53
CA GLN A 320 -14.04 1.10 12.09
C GLN A 320 -13.36 2.44 11.77
N LEU A 321 -13.70 3.52 12.47
CA LEU A 321 -13.08 4.83 12.30
C LEU A 321 -11.62 4.85 12.75
N ALA A 322 -11.31 4.23 13.91
CA ALA A 322 -9.95 4.21 14.45
C ALA A 322 -8.96 3.45 13.56
N ASN A 323 -9.42 2.44 12.82
CA ASN A 323 -8.59 1.64 11.91
C ASN A 323 -8.89 1.95 10.43
N LEU A 324 -9.33 3.18 10.14
CA LEU A 324 -9.71 3.58 8.79
C LEU A 324 -8.53 3.45 7.83
N HIS A 325 -8.78 2.83 6.69
CA HIS A 325 -7.80 2.58 5.64
C HIS A 325 -8.31 3.02 4.26
N PRO A 326 -7.45 3.52 3.34
CA PRO A 326 -7.86 3.92 2.00
C PRO A 326 -8.62 2.83 1.23
N ASP A 327 -8.24 1.57 1.40
CA ASP A 327 -8.93 0.45 0.75
C ASP A 327 -10.38 0.28 1.24
N GLN A 328 -10.68 0.55 2.52
CA GLN A 328 -12.07 0.47 3.01
C GLN A 328 -12.94 1.52 2.32
N LEU A 329 -12.46 2.76 2.20
CA LEU A 329 -13.13 3.82 1.44
C LEU A 329 -13.28 3.43 -0.02
N ARG A 330 -12.24 2.85 -0.61
CA ARG A 330 -12.27 2.34 -1.98
C ARG A 330 -13.41 1.35 -2.21
N HIS A 331 -13.72 0.50 -1.24
CA HIS A 331 -14.78 -0.49 -1.39
C HIS A 331 -16.20 0.09 -1.28
N MET A 332 -16.35 1.35 -0.85
CA MET A 332 -17.65 2.03 -0.76
C MET A 332 -18.31 2.27 -2.12
N HIS A 333 -17.56 2.33 -3.23
CA HIS A 333 -18.14 2.52 -4.58
C HIS A 333 -19.12 1.40 -4.99
N ARG A 334 -19.06 0.24 -4.33
CA ARG A 334 -19.98 -0.88 -4.60
C ARG A 334 -21.30 -0.75 -3.84
N THR A 335 -21.31 0.09 -2.81
CA THR A 335 -22.43 0.29 -1.88
C THR A 335 -23.14 1.63 -2.05
N LEU A 336 -22.52 2.58 -2.73
CA LEU A 336 -23.03 3.93 -3.04
C LEU A 336 -23.58 3.99 -4.47
#